data_AF-A0A090RZX2-F1
#
_entry.id   AF-A0A090RZX2-F1
#
_cell.length_a   1.000
_cell.length_b   1.000
_cell.length_c   1.000
_cell.angle_alpha   90.00
_cell.angle_beta   90.00
_cell.angle_gamma   90.00
#
_symmetry.space_group_name_H-M   'P 1'
#
loop_
_entity.id
_entity.type
_entity.pdbx_description
1 polymer ?
#
loop_
_entity_poly.entity_id
_entity_poly.type
_entity_poly.pdbx_seq_one_letter_code
_entity_poly.pdbx_strand_id
1 'polypeptide(L)' 'MTLADYITWVRMERAKFMLKKYDFKLQEVATRCGYQDVNYFFRVFKSRSGQTPSEYRQSL' A
#
# COMPACT_ATOMS: atom_id res chain seq x y z
N MET A 1 8.37 4.08 18.00
CA MET A 1 7.22 3.93 17.08
C MET A 1 6.14 4.89 17.53
N THR A 2 5.74 5.82 16.67
CA THR A 2 4.63 6.75 16.99
C THR A 2 3.28 6.12 16.63
N LEU A 3 2.17 6.69 17.11
CA LEU A 3 0.82 6.27 16.68
C LEU A 3 0.66 6.39 15.15
N ALA A 4 1.19 7.45 14.56
CA ALA A 4 1.16 7.67 13.11
C ALA A 4 1.93 6.58 12.33
N ASP A 5 3.07 6.13 12.86
CA ASP A 5 3.81 5.01 12.28
C ASP A 5 3.01 3.71 12.32
N TYR A 6 2.35 3.42 13.45
CA TYR A 6 1.51 2.23 13.59
C TYR A 6 0.33 2.24 12.61
N ILE A 7 -0.37 3.37 12.49
CA ILE A 7 -1.47 3.52 11.52
C ILE A 7 -0.95 3.31 10.09
N THR A 8 0.20 3.90 9.76
CA THR A 8 0.84 3.71 8.45
C THR A 8 1.16 2.24 8.21
N TRP A 9 1.73 1.55 9.20
CA TRP A 9 2.04 0.13 9.11
C TRP A 9 0.78 -0.72 8.85
N VAL A 10 -0.29 -0.53 9.62
CA VAL A 10 -1.57 -1.24 9.42
C VAL A 10 -2.14 -1.01 8.01
N ARG A 11 -2.09 0.24 7.53
CA ARG A 11 -2.55 0.57 6.16
C ARG A 11 -1.69 -0.11 5.10
N MET A 12 -0.38 -0.20 5.30
CA MET A 12 0.53 -0.88 4.36
C MET A 12 0.29 -2.40 4.35
N GLU A 13 0.07 -3.04 5.49
CA GLU A 13 -0.25 -4.48 5.55
C GLU A 13 -1.57 -4.77 4.83
N ARG A 14 -2.59 -3.92 5.00
CA ARG A 14 -3.84 -4.01 4.24
C ARG A 14 -3.61 -3.86 2.73
N ALA A 15 -2.78 -2.90 2.32
CA ALA A 15 -2.44 -2.70 0.91
C ALA A 15 -1.74 -3.93 0.31
N LYS A 16 -0.76 -4.51 1.02
CA LYS A 16 -0.06 -5.74 0.61
C LYS A 16 -1.04 -6.89 0.42
N PHE A 17 -1.91 -7.13 1.39
CA PHE A 17 -2.95 -8.15 1.31
C PHE A 17 -3.83 -7.95 0.07
N MET A 18 -4.29 -6.72 -0.16
CA MET A 18 -5.17 -6.43 -1.29
C MET A 18 -4.48 -6.58 -2.65
N LEU A 19 -3.22 -6.19 -2.76
CA LEU A 19 -2.42 -6.33 -3.99
C LEU A 19 -2.17 -7.79 -4.36
N LYS A 20 -2.13 -8.69 -3.38
CA LYS A 20 -1.98 -10.14 -3.59
C LYS A 20 -3.30 -10.87 -3.83
N LYS A 21 -4.37 -10.43 -3.17
CA LYS A 21 -5.65 -11.16 -3.15
C LYS A 21 -6.61 -10.74 -4.27
N TYR A 22 -6.49 -9.51 -4.79
CA TYR A 22 -7.43 -8.94 -5.75
C TYR A 22 -6.70 -8.21 -6.89
N ASP A 23 -7.37 -8.08 -8.02
CA ASP A 23 -6.85 -7.33 -9.17
C ASP A 23 -7.35 -5.87 -9.22
N PHE A 24 -7.42 -5.22 -8.05
CA PHE A 24 -7.86 -3.83 -7.96
C PHE A 24 -6.87 -2.89 -8.65
N LYS A 25 -7.36 -1.80 -9.24
CA LYS A 25 -6.48 -0.72 -9.72
C LYS A 25 -5.75 -0.07 -8.54
N LEU A 26 -4.55 0.43 -8.77
CA LEU A 26 -3.72 1.05 -7.73
C LEU A 26 -4.46 2.15 -6.95
N GLN A 27 -5.22 2.98 -7.67
CA GLN A 27 -6.04 4.04 -7.09
C GLN A 27 -7.07 3.49 -6.09
N GLU A 28 -7.71 2.39 -6.41
CA GLU A 28 -8.72 1.78 -5.54
C GLU A 28 -8.09 1.16 -4.28
N VAL A 29 -6.90 0.55 -4.41
CA VAL A 29 -6.13 0.09 -3.25
C VAL A 29 -5.77 1.27 -2.33
N ALA A 30 -5.29 2.38 -2.90
CA ALA A 30 -4.94 3.58 -2.14
C ALA A 30 -6.16 4.13 -1.37
N THR A 31 -7.30 4.31 -2.06
CA THR A 31 -8.53 4.81 -1.44
C THR A 31 -9.02 3.90 -0.31
N ARG A 32 -9.04 2.58 -0.53
CA ARG A 32 -9.45 1.59 0.49
C ARG A 32 -8.47 1.50 1.68
N CYS A 33 -7.23 1.96 1.51
CA CYS A 33 -6.25 2.09 2.59
C CYS A 33 -6.24 3.48 3.25
N GLY A 34 -7.18 4.36 2.88
CA GLY A 34 -7.32 5.70 3.46
C GLY A 34 -6.37 6.76 2.89
N TYR A 35 -5.89 6.57 1.65
CA TYR A 35 -5.09 7.55 0.92
C TYR A 35 -5.90 8.15 -0.22
N GLN A 36 -6.02 9.47 -0.24
CA GLN A 36 -6.65 10.23 -1.33
C GLN A 36 -5.66 10.45 -2.49
N ASP A 37 -4.41 10.74 -2.18
CA ASP A 37 -3.33 10.90 -3.15
C ASP A 37 -2.64 9.55 -3.43
N VAL A 38 -2.85 9.05 -4.65
CA VAL A 38 -2.26 7.78 -5.14
C VAL A 38 -0.74 7.87 -5.27
N ASN A 39 -0.19 9.02 -5.64
CA ASN A 39 1.25 9.22 -5.78
C ASN A 39 1.92 9.24 -4.39
N TYR A 40 1.27 9.84 -3.40
CA TYR A 40 1.73 9.76 -2.02
C TYR A 40 1.67 8.32 -1.50
N PHE A 41 0.56 7.61 -1.70
CA PHE A 41 0.45 6.19 -1.38
C PHE A 41 1.57 5.37 -2.02
N PHE A 42 1.84 5.57 -3.31
CA PHE A 42 2.89 4.86 -4.03
C PHE A 42 4.27 5.07 -3.38
N ARG A 43 4.63 6.31 -3.03
CA ARG A 43 5.91 6.63 -2.37
C ARG A 43 6.01 5.99 -1.00
N VAL A 44 4.96 6.07 -0.19
CA VAL A 44 4.91 5.47 1.15
C VAL A 44 5.01 3.95 1.04
N PHE A 45 4.25 3.34 0.13
CA PHE A 45 4.29 1.90 -0.09
C PHE A 45 5.70 1.45 -0.45
N LYS A 46 6.32 2.06 -1.48
CA LYS A 46 7.70 1.72 -1.89
C LYS A 46 8.70 1.88 -0.76
N SER A 47 8.59 2.96 0.02
CA SER A 47 9.46 3.20 1.17
C SER A 47 9.29 2.17 2.30
N ARG A 48 8.08 1.68 2.54
CA ARG A 48 7.77 0.75 3.64
C ARG A 48 7.89 -0.73 3.25
N SER A 49 7.67 -1.08 1.99
CA SER A 49 7.74 -2.47 1.49
C SER A 49 9.05 -2.79 0.77
N GLY A 50 9.81 -1.78 0.34
CA GLY A 50 11.01 -1.95 -0.49
C GLY A 50 10.72 -2.18 -1.97
N GLN A 51 9.45 -2.30 -2.37
CA GLN A 51 9.02 -2.62 -3.73
C GLN A 51 7.88 -1.70 -4.17
N THR A 52 7.77 -1.42 -5.46
CA THR A 52 6.59 -0.75 -6.01
C THR A 52 5.34 -1.64 -5.86
N PRO A 53 4.13 -1.07 -5.80
CA PRO A 53 2.89 -1.85 -5.78
C PRO A 53 2.76 -2.87 -6.92
N SER A 54 3.26 -2.53 -8.11
CA SER A 54 3.25 -3.41 -9.28
C SER A 54 4.21 -4.58 -9.13
N GLU A 55 5.44 -4.33 -8.68
CA GLU A 55 6.43 -5.38 -8.36
C GLU A 55 5.90 -6.28 -7.24
N TYR A 56 5.27 -5.70 -6.22
CA TYR A 56 4.69 -6.45 -5.10
C TYR A 56 3.53 -7.35 -5.53
N ARG A 57 2.72 -6.93 -6.52
CA ARG A 57 1.67 -7.78 -7.10
C ARG A 57 2.24 -8.97 -7.86
N GLN A 58 3.37 -8.77 -8.54
CA GLN A 58 4.01 -9.79 -9.37
C GLN A 58 4.92 -10.74 -8.59
N SER A 59 5.37 -10.35 -7.38
CA SER A 59 6.10 -11.28 -6.52
C SER A 59 5.20 -12.48 -6.20
N LEU A 60 5.80 -13.66 -6.02
CA LEU A 60 5.09 -14.85 -5.54
C LEU A 60 4.64 -14.67 -4.09
#